data_AF-A0AAW9Q3E1-F1
#
_entry.id   AF-A0AAW9Q3E1-F1
#
_cell.length_a   1.000
_cell.length_b   1.000
_cell.length_c   1.000
_cell.angle_alpha   90.00
_cell.angle_beta   90.00
_cell.angle_gamma   90.00
#
_symmetry.space_group_name_H-M   'P 1'
#
loop_
_entity.id
_entity.type
_entity.pdbx_description
1 polymer ?
#
loop_
_entity_poly.entity_id
_entity_poly.type
_entity_poly.pdbx_seq_one_letter_code
_entity_poly.pdbx_strand_id
1 'polypeptide(L)'
;MKTKLLANVAAFITLIPTILLSTTLPTWAEHKDVDLRLSIRDGESFEVLIRKAETLARTAAQMTFDREILVSDVSVKITAQNQDQAAMVLQLVVSRANWINYPDPKAWATYFPGAQTLMRIK
;
A
#
# COMPACT_ATOMS: atom_id res chain seq x y z
N MET A 1 -48.44 52.46 -47.86
CA MET A 1 -47.45 51.56 -48.48
C MET A 1 -46.05 51.98 -48.06
N LYS A 2 -45.45 51.33 -47.04
CA LYS A 2 -44.06 51.51 -46.60
C LYS A 2 -43.51 50.21 -46.00
N THR A 3 -42.26 49.95 -46.31
CA THR A 3 -41.41 48.76 -46.12
C THR A 3 -40.76 48.66 -44.71
N LYS A 4 -40.06 47.52 -44.47
CA LYS A 4 -39.02 47.17 -43.44
C LYS A 4 -39.52 46.10 -42.44
N LEU A 5 -39.02 44.85 -42.38
CA LEU A 5 -37.69 44.24 -42.22
C LEU A 5 -37.13 44.26 -40.77
N LEU A 6 -37.07 43.04 -40.20
CA LEU A 6 -36.23 42.46 -39.12
C LEU A 6 -36.59 42.55 -37.62
N ALA A 7 -36.35 41.38 -37.01
CA ALA A 7 -35.85 41.08 -35.65
C ALA A 7 -36.90 41.15 -34.53
N ASN A 8 -36.93 40.28 -33.51
CA ASN A 8 -35.97 39.30 -33.04
C ASN A 8 -36.65 38.39 -31.99
N VAL A 9 -36.20 37.13 -31.92
CA VAL A 9 -36.14 36.27 -30.71
C VAL A 9 -37.47 35.93 -30.03
N ALA A 10 -38.04 34.77 -30.40
CA ALA A 10 -38.86 33.99 -29.48
C ALA A 10 -37.99 32.84 -28.93
N ALA A 11 -37.68 32.94 -27.64
CA ALA A 11 -36.80 32.05 -26.90
C ALA A 11 -37.32 30.59 -26.90
N PHE A 12 -36.49 29.67 -27.37
CA PHE A 12 -36.65 28.24 -27.10
C PHE A 12 -35.92 27.92 -25.79
N ILE A 13 -36.66 27.87 -24.69
CA ILE A 13 -36.14 27.33 -23.42
C ILE A 13 -36.29 25.81 -23.48
N THR A 14 -35.24 25.12 -23.95
CA THR A 14 -35.16 23.66 -23.84
C THR A 14 -34.71 23.30 -22.43
N LEU A 15 -35.65 22.80 -21.63
CA LEU A 15 -35.38 22.23 -20.31
C LEU A 15 -34.69 20.86 -20.50
N ILE A 16 -33.35 20.83 -20.40
CA ILE A 16 -32.59 19.57 -20.37
C ILE A 16 -32.57 19.10 -18.91
N PRO A 17 -33.05 17.88 -18.57
CA PRO A 17 -32.85 17.35 -17.24
C PRO A 17 -31.35 17.03 -17.07
N THR A 18 -30.68 17.83 -16.25
CA THR A 18 -29.29 17.59 -15.86
C THR A 18 -29.24 16.35 -14.97
N ILE A 19 -29.02 15.18 -15.57
CA ILE A 19 -28.74 13.96 -14.82
C ILE A 19 -27.39 14.17 -14.14
N LEU A 20 -27.39 14.30 -12.81
CA LEU A 20 -26.18 14.30 -11.99
C LEU A 20 -25.57 12.88 -12.06
N LEU A 21 -24.73 12.65 -13.06
CA LEU A 21 -23.93 11.44 -13.13
C LEU A 21 -22.83 11.58 -12.07
N SER A 22 -23.04 10.99 -10.89
CA SER A 22 -22.01 10.88 -9.86
C SER A 22 -20.87 10.01 -10.41
N THR A 23 -19.89 10.63 -11.05
CA THR A 23 -18.67 9.95 -11.47
C THR A 23 -17.88 9.65 -10.21
N THR A 24 -18.04 8.45 -9.66
CA THR A 24 -17.08 7.93 -8.68
C THR A 24 -15.75 7.84 -9.41
N LEU A 25 -14.86 8.79 -9.18
CA LEU A 25 -13.48 8.67 -9.62
C LEU A 25 -12.96 7.34 -9.09
N PRO A 26 -12.39 6.45 -9.92
CA PRO A 26 -11.67 5.30 -9.38
C PRO A 26 -10.59 5.89 -8.47
N THR A 27 -10.69 5.64 -7.17
CA THR A 27 -9.58 5.89 -6.26
C THR A 27 -8.52 4.89 -6.69
N TRP A 28 -7.48 5.36 -7.38
CA TRP A 28 -6.33 4.52 -7.71
C TRP A 28 -5.68 4.11 -6.39
N ALA A 29 -6.12 2.98 -5.83
CA ALA A 29 -5.45 2.32 -4.72
C ALA A 29 -4.27 1.58 -5.33
N GLU A 30 -3.13 2.27 -5.41
CA GLU A 30 -1.90 1.65 -5.88
C GLU A 30 -1.28 0.85 -4.73
N HIS A 31 -1.21 -0.46 -4.91
CA HIS A 31 -0.60 -1.40 -3.97
C HIS A 31 0.85 -1.68 -4.36
N LYS A 32 1.76 -1.64 -3.38
CA LYS A 32 3.18 -1.94 -3.59
C LYS A 32 3.63 -3.15 -2.79
N ASP A 33 4.18 -4.14 -3.49
CA ASP A 33 4.89 -5.26 -2.85
C ASP A 33 6.39 -4.97 -2.76
N VAL A 34 6.97 -5.23 -1.58
CA VAL A 34 8.40 -5.10 -1.29
C VAL A 34 8.89 -6.43 -0.72
N ASP A 35 9.81 -7.11 -1.40
CA ASP A 35 10.40 -8.36 -0.93
C ASP A 35 11.85 -8.11 -0.49
N LEU A 36 12.14 -8.46 0.77
CA LEU A 36 13.43 -8.25 1.39
C LEU A 36 13.99 -9.55 1.94
N ARG A 37 15.30 -9.73 1.75
CA ARG A 37 16.04 -10.86 2.29
C ARG A 37 16.81 -10.45 3.54
N LEU A 38 16.74 -11.27 4.58
CA LEU A 38 17.43 -11.07 5.85
C LEU A 38 18.35 -12.25 6.15
N SER A 39 19.65 -12.02 6.20
CA SER A 39 20.60 -13.08 6.55
C SER A 39 20.60 -13.37 8.06
N ILE A 40 20.55 -14.66 8.38
CA ILE A 40 20.67 -15.18 9.75
C ILE A 40 22.13 -15.18 10.16
N ARG A 41 22.42 -14.72 11.39
CA ARG A 41 23.77 -14.77 11.98
C ARG A 41 23.96 -16.05 12.80
N ASP A 42 25.20 -16.53 12.90
CA ASP A 42 25.52 -17.71 13.72
C ASP A 42 25.14 -17.48 15.19
N GLY A 43 24.41 -18.43 15.77
CA GLY A 43 23.92 -18.35 17.15
C GLY A 43 22.79 -17.34 17.38
N GLU A 44 22.22 -16.74 16.34
CA GLU A 44 21.08 -15.84 16.43
C GLU A 44 19.80 -16.59 16.84
N SER A 45 19.11 -16.10 17.89
CA SER A 45 17.81 -16.65 18.27
C SER A 45 16.70 -16.16 17.34
N PHE A 46 15.62 -16.92 17.26
CA PHE A 46 14.44 -16.56 16.46
C PHE A 46 13.88 -15.20 16.86
N GLU A 47 13.87 -14.88 18.16
CA GLU A 47 13.40 -13.59 18.65
C GLU A 47 14.25 -12.41 18.15
N VAL A 48 15.59 -12.56 18.11
CA VAL A 48 16.50 -11.55 17.56
C VAL A 48 16.24 -11.36 16.06
N LEU A 49 16.05 -12.46 15.32
CA LEU A 49 15.74 -12.44 13.90
C LEU A 49 14.43 -11.69 13.62
N ILE A 50 13.39 -11.94 14.42
CA ILE A 50 12.09 -11.25 14.29
C ILE A 50 12.24 -9.75 14.55
N ARG A 51 12.96 -9.33 15.59
CA ARG A 51 13.19 -7.89 15.85
C ARG A 51 13.92 -7.19 14.70
N LYS A 52 14.88 -7.87 14.07
CA LYS A 52 15.56 -7.37 12.85
C LYS A 52 14.57 -7.26 11.68
N ALA A 53 13.73 -8.28 11.49
CA ALA A 53 12.71 -8.25 10.46
C ALA A 53 11.71 -7.10 10.68
N GLU A 54 11.22 -6.88 11.89
CA GLU A 54 10.35 -5.73 12.22
C GLU A 54 11.00 -4.38 11.87
N THR A 55 12.28 -4.22 12.23
CA THR A 55 13.03 -2.98 11.94
C THR A 55 13.19 -2.76 10.44
N LEU A 56 13.47 -3.82 9.70
CA LEU A 56 13.61 -3.79 8.25
C LEU A 56 12.26 -3.49 7.57
N ALA A 57 11.17 -4.10 8.05
CA ALA A 57 9.82 -3.88 7.54
C ALA A 57 9.36 -2.43 7.77
N ARG A 58 9.60 -1.89 8.97
CA ARG A 58 9.31 -0.49 9.30
C ARG A 58 10.03 0.46 8.35
N THR A 59 11.32 0.23 8.16
CA THR A 59 12.15 1.08 7.29
C THR A 59 11.64 1.03 5.85
N ALA A 60 11.33 -0.17 5.34
CA ALA A 60 10.84 -0.36 3.99
C ALA A 60 9.45 0.26 3.75
N ALA A 61 8.51 0.08 4.68
CA ALA A 61 7.20 0.70 4.62
C ALA A 61 7.31 2.23 4.61
N GLN A 62 8.10 2.79 5.53
CA GLN A 62 8.34 4.24 5.60
C GLN A 62 8.93 4.78 4.29
N MET A 63 10.02 4.18 3.81
CA MET A 63 10.67 4.59 2.57
C MET A 63 9.76 4.46 1.35
N THR A 64 8.89 3.45 1.30
CA THR A 64 7.94 3.28 0.21
C THR A 64 6.91 4.40 0.21
N PHE A 65 6.32 4.69 1.36
CA PHE A 65 5.36 5.78 1.48
C PHE A 65 5.99 7.16 1.21
N ASP A 66 7.24 7.37 1.61
CA ASP A 66 7.95 8.63 1.37
C ASP A 66 8.31 8.84 -0.10
N ARG A 67 8.61 7.77 -0.85
CA ARG A 67 9.06 7.85 -2.26
C ARG A 67 7.92 7.76 -3.27
N GLU A 68 6.89 6.97 -2.97
CA GLU A 68 5.83 6.63 -3.91
C GLU A 68 4.52 7.29 -3.45
N ILE A 69 4.27 8.54 -3.88
CA ILE A 69 3.15 9.36 -3.39
C ILE A 69 1.79 8.73 -3.69
N LEU A 70 1.66 7.99 -4.80
CA LEU A 70 0.42 7.36 -5.24
C LEU A 70 0.09 6.06 -4.50
N VAL A 71 1.09 5.44 -3.86
CA VAL A 71 0.90 4.17 -3.14
C VAL A 71 0.02 4.39 -1.90
N SER A 72 -1.11 3.70 -1.85
CA SER A 72 -2.04 3.70 -0.72
C SER A 72 -1.77 2.54 0.24
N ASP A 73 -1.26 1.43 -0.26
CA ASP A 73 -1.08 0.19 0.50
C ASP A 73 0.27 -0.44 0.19
N VAL A 74 0.95 -0.94 1.22
CA VAL A 74 2.24 -1.63 1.08
C VAL A 74 2.16 -3.01 1.71
N SER A 75 2.68 -4.01 0.99
CA SER A 75 3.01 -5.32 1.57
C SER A 75 4.53 -5.50 1.58
N VAL A 76 5.11 -5.59 2.76
CA VAL A 76 6.53 -5.91 2.93
C VAL A 76 6.66 -7.37 3.35
N LYS A 77 7.32 -8.18 2.54
CA LYS A 77 7.63 -9.59 2.82
C LYS A 77 9.10 -9.70 3.19
N ILE A 78 9.38 -10.36 4.31
CA ILE A 78 10.74 -10.59 4.78
C ILE A 78 10.99 -12.09 4.80
N THR A 79 11.94 -12.48 3.96
CA THR A 79 12.45 -13.84 3.87
C THR A 79 13.78 -13.91 4.60
N ALA A 80 13.83 -14.67 5.68
CA ALA A 80 15.09 -14.99 6.32
C ALA A 80 15.81 -16.09 5.53
N GLN A 81 17.13 -15.98 5.43
CA GLN A 81 17.97 -16.91 4.67
C GLN A 81 19.28 -17.22 5.40
N ASN A 82 19.74 -18.47 5.25
CA ASN A 82 21.10 -18.91 5.56
C ASN A 82 21.72 -19.53 4.28
N GLN A 83 22.83 -20.27 4.40
CA GLN A 83 23.54 -20.81 3.22
C GLN A 83 22.67 -21.74 2.35
N ASP A 84 21.75 -22.49 2.94
CA ASP A 84 21.02 -23.56 2.24
C ASP A 84 19.49 -23.49 2.39
N GLN A 85 18.98 -22.53 3.18
CA GLN A 85 17.58 -22.47 3.57
C GLN A 85 17.06 -21.04 3.50
N ALA A 86 15.81 -20.89 3.07
CA ALA A 86 15.09 -19.63 3.08
C ALA A 86 13.65 -19.86 3.52
N ALA A 87 13.15 -19.01 4.41
CA ALA A 87 11.76 -19.04 4.85
C ALA A 87 11.26 -17.63 5.13
N MET A 88 10.01 -17.36 4.75
CA MET A 88 9.33 -16.13 5.13
C MET A 88 9.14 -16.11 6.64
N VAL A 89 9.56 -15.03 7.30
CA VAL A 89 9.48 -14.87 8.77
C VAL A 89 8.44 -13.84 9.18
N LEU A 90 8.22 -12.82 8.34
CA LEU A 90 7.34 -11.71 8.61
C LEU A 90 6.74 -11.19 7.30
N GLN A 91 5.44 -10.93 7.32
CA GLN A 91 4.77 -10.12 6.31
C GLN A 91 4.08 -8.95 7.00
N LEU A 92 4.34 -7.73 6.54
CA LEU A 92 3.65 -6.54 6.98
C LEU A 92 2.72 -6.08 5.86
N VAL A 93 1.45 -5.83 6.17
CA VAL A 93 0.47 -5.28 5.21
C VAL A 93 -0.22 -4.10 5.86
N VAL A 94 -0.05 -2.90 5.30
CA VAL A 94 -0.58 -1.68 5.92
C VAL A 94 -0.92 -0.62 4.87
N SER A 95 -1.98 0.14 5.13
CA SER A 95 -2.30 1.32 4.35
C SER A 95 -1.55 2.55 4.86
N ARG A 96 -1.31 3.54 3.99
CA ARG A 96 -0.69 4.82 4.36
C ARG A 96 -1.43 5.50 5.50
N ALA A 97 -2.77 5.52 5.45
CA ALA A 97 -3.60 6.14 6.48
C ALA A 97 -3.37 5.49 7.85
N ASN A 98 -3.33 4.15 7.89
CA ASN A 98 -3.06 3.40 9.11
C ASN A 98 -1.61 3.61 9.59
N TRP A 99 -0.65 3.64 8.68
CA TRP A 99 0.77 3.84 8.98
C TRP A 99 1.04 5.22 9.59
N ILE A 100 0.44 6.28 9.05
CA ILE A 100 0.57 7.64 9.59
C ILE A 100 0.02 7.71 11.03
N ASN A 101 -1.11 7.06 11.29
CA ASN A 101 -1.72 7.04 12.61
C ASN A 101 -0.94 6.18 13.61
N TYR A 102 -0.39 5.04 13.17
CA TYR A 102 0.33 4.11 14.02
C TYR A 102 1.49 3.41 13.27
N PRO A 103 2.69 4.02 13.21
CA PRO A 103 3.85 3.53 12.45
C PRO A 103 4.63 2.43 13.18
N ASP A 104 3.91 1.48 13.78
CA ASP A 104 4.50 0.31 14.43
C ASP A 104 4.25 -0.95 13.58
N PRO A 105 5.30 -1.58 13.02
CA PRO A 105 5.17 -2.80 12.24
C PRO A 105 4.45 -3.92 12.99
N LYS A 106 4.54 -3.97 14.33
CA LYS A 106 3.93 -5.04 15.12
C LYS A 106 2.41 -5.09 15.03
N ALA A 107 1.75 -3.95 14.81
CA ALA A 107 0.28 -3.90 14.65
C ALA A 107 -0.20 -4.48 13.33
N TRP A 108 0.68 -4.55 12.33
CA TRP A 108 0.36 -4.90 10.95
C TRP A 108 1.11 -6.15 10.45
N ALA A 109 1.91 -6.76 11.33
CA ALA A 109 2.75 -7.89 11.01
C ALA A 109 2.02 -9.22 11.22
N THR A 110 2.12 -10.09 10.23
CA THR A 110 1.87 -11.51 10.31
C THR A 110 3.20 -12.24 10.46
N TYR A 111 3.36 -12.99 11.53
CA TYR A 111 4.57 -13.77 11.82
C TYR A 111 4.41 -15.21 11.36
N PHE A 112 5.51 -15.79 10.88
CA PHE A 112 5.54 -17.17 10.40
C PHE A 112 6.46 -18.01 11.28
N PRO A 113 6.00 -18.48 12.45
CA PRO A 113 6.84 -19.23 13.40
C PRO A 113 7.33 -20.56 12.84
N GLY A 114 6.68 -21.14 11.84
CA GLY A 114 7.17 -22.34 11.13
C GLY A 114 8.56 -22.15 10.52
N ALA A 115 8.96 -20.92 10.23
CA ALA A 115 10.30 -20.59 9.77
C ALA A 115 11.38 -20.97 10.79
N GLN A 116 11.08 -20.95 12.10
CA GLN A 116 12.00 -21.37 13.16
C GLN A 116 12.45 -22.83 12.95
N THR A 117 11.49 -23.72 12.72
CA THR A 117 11.74 -25.14 12.45
C THR A 117 12.46 -25.35 11.12
N LEU A 118 12.02 -24.65 10.07
CA LEU A 118 12.60 -24.78 8.73
C LEU A 118 14.07 -24.33 8.71
N MET A 119 14.40 -23.28 9.45
CA MET A 119 15.73 -22.68 9.48
C MET A 119 16.60 -23.20 10.64
N ARG A 120 16.10 -24.17 11.43
CA ARG A 120 16.80 -24.83 12.55
C ARG A 120 17.37 -23.87 13.60
N ILE A 121 16.66 -22.77 13.86
CA ILE A 121 17.02 -21.77 14.86
C ILE A 121 16.20 -21.94 16.13
N LYS A 122 16.79 -21.60 17.28
CA LYS A 122 16.12 -21.69 18.58
C LYS A 122 15.36 -20.42 18.93
#